data_AF-A0A2I3GPU0-F1
#
_entry.id   AF-A0A2I3GPU0-F1
#
_cell.length_a   1.000
_cell.length_b   1.000
_cell.length_c   1.000
_cell.angle_alpha   90.00
_cell.angle_beta   90.00
_cell.angle_gamma   90.00
#
_symmetry.space_group_name_H-M   'P 1'
#
loop_
_entity.id
_entity.type
_entity.pdbx_description
1 polymer ?
#
loop_
_entity_poly.entity_id
_entity_poly.type
_entity_poly.pdbx_seq_one_letter_code
_entity_poly.pdbx_strand_id
1 'polypeptide(L)'
;MQMRFDGRLGFPGGFVDTQDRSLEDGLNRELREELGEAAAAFRVERTDYRSSHVGSGPRVVAHFYAKRLTLEQLLAVEAGATRAKDHGLEVLGLVRVPLYTLRDGVGGLPTFLENSFIGSARDQLLEPLHGPMKT
;
A
#
# COMPACT_ATOMS: atom_id res chain seq x y z
N MET A 1 4.25 1.46 -2.92
CA MET A 1 3.50 2.56 -2.25
C MET A 1 2.95 3.48 -3.33
N GLN A 2 2.10 4.43 -2.96
CA GLN A 2 1.54 5.41 -3.88
C GLN A 2 1.65 6.83 -3.32
N MET A 3 1.90 7.80 -4.20
CA MET A 3 1.72 9.21 -3.92
C MET A 3 0.23 9.52 -3.97
N ARG A 4 -0.32 10.04 -2.88
CA ARG A 4 -1.72 10.44 -2.77
C ARG A 4 -1.93 11.89 -3.23
N PHE A 5 -3.18 12.25 -3.50
CA PHE A 5 -3.58 13.61 -3.86
C PHE A 5 -3.13 14.69 -2.85
N ASP A 6 -2.98 14.33 -1.57
CA ASP A 6 -2.56 15.23 -0.49
C ASP A 6 -1.03 15.34 -0.34
N GLY A 7 -0.26 14.82 -1.31
CA GLY A 7 1.20 14.92 -1.35
C GLY A 7 1.93 13.99 -0.37
N ARG A 8 1.24 12.99 0.18
CA ARG A 8 1.80 12.01 1.13
C ARG A 8 1.90 10.62 0.51
N LEU A 9 2.92 9.88 0.91
CA LEU A 9 3.08 8.46 0.57
C LEU A 9 2.17 7.59 1.44
N GLY A 10 1.48 6.65 0.80
CA GLY A 10 0.63 5.65 1.46
C GLY A 10 0.65 4.30 0.75
N PHE A 11 -0.08 3.34 1.32
CA PHE A 11 -0.37 2.07 0.66
C PHE A 11 -1.67 2.15 -0.14
N PRO A 12 -1.80 1.38 -1.22
CA PRO A 12 -3.07 1.23 -1.92
C PRO A 12 -4.16 0.60 -1.03
N GLY A 13 -5.40 1.02 -1.22
CA GLY A 13 -6.59 0.61 -0.48
C GLY A 13 -7.47 1.81 -0.12
N GLY A 14 -8.60 1.55 0.52
CA GLY A 14 -9.58 2.59 0.80
C GLY A 14 -10.55 2.22 1.90
N PHE A 15 -11.68 2.93 1.96
CA PHE A 15 -12.72 2.68 2.95
C PHE A 15 -13.56 1.47 2.58
N VAL A 16 -13.92 0.68 3.59
CA VAL A 16 -14.95 -0.36 3.45
C VAL A 16 -16.32 0.32 3.46
N ASP A 17 -17.20 -0.08 2.54
CA ASP A 17 -18.55 0.45 2.41
C ASP A 17 -19.59 -0.46 3.09
N THR A 18 -20.86 -0.05 3.04
CA THR A 18 -21.97 -0.80 3.67
C THR A 18 -22.44 -2.03 2.87
N GLN A 19 -21.99 -2.17 1.62
CA GLN A 19 -22.32 -3.28 0.72
C GLN A 19 -21.24 -4.37 0.73
N ASP A 20 -20.03 -4.03 1.16
CA ASP A 20 -18.92 -4.95 1.36
C ASP A 20 -19.26 -5.98 2.46
N ARG A 21 -19.19 -7.26 2.10
CA ARG A 21 -19.54 -8.35 3.02
C ARG A 21 -18.43 -8.67 4.03
N SER A 22 -17.22 -8.16 3.78
CA SER A 22 -16.04 -8.35 4.60
C SER A 22 -15.04 -7.22 4.37
N LEU A 23 -14.06 -7.08 5.28
CA LEU A 23 -12.94 -6.15 5.10
C LEU A 23 -12.16 -6.47 3.83
N GLU A 24 -11.96 -7.75 3.54
CA GLU A 24 -11.24 -8.21 2.37
C GLU A 24 -12.00 -7.91 1.07
N ASP A 25 -13.34 -7.99 1.06
CA ASP A 25 -14.13 -7.61 -0.11
C ASP A 25 -13.96 -6.13 -0.45
N GLY A 26 -14.08 -5.26 0.55
CA GLY A 26 -13.85 -3.82 0.40
C GLY A 26 -12.41 -3.52 -0.02
N LEU A 27 -11.43 -4.13 0.64
CA LEU A 27 -10.02 -3.96 0.28
C LEU A 27 -9.76 -4.33 -1.18
N ASN A 28 -10.21 -5.49 -1.64
CA ASN A 28 -9.97 -5.90 -3.03
C ASN A 28 -10.79 -5.08 -4.04
N ARG A 29 -11.92 -4.50 -3.65
CA ARG A 29 -12.66 -3.52 -4.47
C ARG A 29 -11.83 -2.24 -4.64
N GLU A 30 -11.43 -1.62 -3.54
CA GLU A 30 -10.59 -0.42 -3.53
C GLU A 30 -9.28 -0.61 -4.31
N LEU A 31 -8.59 -1.74 -4.11
CA LEU A 31 -7.37 -2.05 -4.87
C LEU A 31 -7.60 -2.09 -6.39
N ARG A 32 -8.76 -2.55 -6.86
CA ARG A 32 -9.07 -2.57 -8.29
C ARG A 32 -9.39 -1.17 -8.83
N GLU A 33 -10.01 -0.32 -8.02
CA GLU A 33 -10.29 1.08 -8.37
C GLU A 33 -8.99 1.89 -8.50
N GLU A 34 -8.06 1.71 -7.55
CA GLU A 34 -6.79 2.46 -7.50
C GLU A 34 -5.69 1.91 -8.42
N LEU A 35 -5.62 0.57 -8.60
CA LEU A 35 -4.52 -0.09 -9.32
C LEU A 35 -4.93 -0.66 -10.69
N GLY A 36 -6.23 -0.66 -11.00
CA GLY A 36 -6.77 -1.13 -12.26
C GLY A 36 -6.90 -2.66 -12.38
N GLU A 37 -7.19 -3.13 -13.60
CA GLU A 37 -7.58 -4.52 -13.88
C GLU A 37 -6.54 -5.57 -13.48
N ALA A 38 -5.25 -5.22 -13.50
CA ALA A 38 -4.18 -6.14 -13.10
C ALA A 38 -4.28 -6.58 -11.63
N ALA A 39 -4.91 -5.78 -10.77
CA ALA A 39 -5.18 -6.16 -9.39
C ALA A 39 -6.16 -7.34 -9.27
N ALA A 40 -6.97 -7.62 -10.29
CA ALA A 40 -7.86 -8.78 -10.30
C ALA A 40 -7.12 -10.13 -10.46
N ALA A 41 -5.82 -10.10 -10.80
CA ALA A 41 -4.99 -11.31 -10.92
C ALA A 41 -4.58 -11.91 -9.56
N PHE A 42 -4.90 -11.23 -8.45
CA PHE A 42 -4.69 -11.72 -7.10
C PHE A 42 -5.83 -11.28 -6.19
N ARG A 43 -5.88 -11.87 -5.00
CA ARG A 43 -6.80 -11.47 -3.95
C ARG A 43 -6.04 -11.38 -2.63
N VAL A 44 -6.25 -10.28 -1.92
CA VAL A 44 -5.79 -10.11 -0.54
C VAL A 44 -6.79 -10.81 0.39
N GLU A 45 -6.30 -11.71 1.22
CA GLU A 45 -7.12 -12.57 2.06
C GLU A 45 -6.87 -12.29 3.55
N ARG A 46 -7.71 -12.87 4.42
CA ARG A 46 -7.53 -12.77 5.89
C ARG A 46 -6.16 -13.25 6.36
N THR A 47 -5.55 -14.21 5.68
CA THR A 47 -4.19 -14.70 5.99
C THR A 47 -3.10 -13.67 5.71
N ASP A 48 -3.39 -12.66 4.89
CA ASP A 48 -2.49 -11.56 4.57
C ASP A 48 -2.57 -10.42 5.61
N TYR A 49 -3.53 -10.46 6.54
CA TYR A 49 -3.71 -9.47 7.61
C TYR A 49 -2.49 -9.38 8.53
N ARG A 50 -2.16 -8.17 9.00
CA ARG A 50 -1.04 -7.91 9.91
C ARG A 50 -1.47 -7.19 11.17
N SER A 51 -2.11 -6.03 11.05
CA SER A 51 -2.38 -5.16 12.20
C SER A 51 -3.59 -4.26 11.98
N SER A 52 -4.11 -3.72 13.08
CA SER A 52 -5.17 -2.71 13.10
C SER A 52 -4.74 -1.56 14.00
N HIS A 53 -4.87 -0.34 13.52
CA HIS A 53 -4.47 0.85 14.25
C HIS A 53 -5.61 1.85 14.30
N VAL A 54 -5.87 2.40 15.49
CA VAL A 54 -6.82 3.50 15.67
C VAL A 54 -6.03 4.79 15.71
N GLY A 55 -6.35 5.71 14.80
CA GLY A 55 -5.76 7.05 14.81
C GLY A 55 -6.35 7.91 15.92
N SER A 56 -5.65 8.98 16.32
CA SER A 56 -6.14 9.96 17.30
C SER A 56 -7.21 10.91 16.77
N GLY A 57 -7.52 10.84 15.47
CA GLY A 57 -8.45 11.72 14.76
C GLY A 57 -9.89 11.19 14.72
N PRO A 58 -10.54 11.22 13.54
CA PRO A 58 -11.87 10.65 13.37
C PRO A 58 -11.93 9.17 13.79
N ARG A 59 -13.13 8.67 14.04
CA ARG A 59 -13.39 7.25 14.39
C ARG A 59 -13.12 6.33 13.20
N VAL A 60 -11.84 6.14 12.89
CA VAL A 60 -11.33 5.32 11.79
C VAL A 60 -10.32 4.34 12.36
N VAL A 61 -10.50 3.06 12.01
CA VAL A 61 -9.53 1.99 12.25
C VAL A 61 -8.89 1.63 10.90
N ALA A 62 -7.56 1.68 10.84
CA ALA A 62 -6.79 1.32 9.66
C ALA A 62 -6.34 -0.14 9.78
N HIS A 63 -6.83 -1.00 8.89
CA HIS A 63 -6.42 -2.39 8.79
C HIS A 63 -5.29 -2.54 7.76
N PHE A 64 -4.20 -3.19 8.14
CA PHE A 64 -3.03 -3.36 7.29
C PHE A 64 -2.85 -4.82 6.88
N TYR A 65 -2.57 -5.02 5.60
CA TYR A 65 -2.37 -6.33 4.97
C TYR A 65 -1.07 -6.31 4.15
N ALA A 66 -0.41 -7.47 4.07
CA ALA A 66 0.79 -7.63 3.28
C ALA A 66 0.67 -8.87 2.38
N LYS A 67 0.50 -8.65 1.08
CA LYS A 67 0.37 -9.69 0.06
C LYS A 67 1.69 -9.90 -0.69
N ARG A 68 2.16 -11.15 -0.74
CA ARG A 68 3.27 -11.53 -1.64
C ARG A 68 2.72 -11.75 -3.06
N LEU A 69 3.32 -11.09 -4.04
CA LEU A 69 3.04 -11.25 -5.46
C LEU A 69 4.25 -11.86 -6.17
N THR A 70 4.04 -12.45 -7.34
CA THR A 70 5.15 -12.68 -8.28
C THR A 70 5.65 -11.34 -8.85
N LEU A 71 6.88 -11.32 -9.35
CA LEU A 71 7.42 -10.11 -9.99
C LEU A 71 6.59 -9.70 -11.22
N GLU A 72 6.11 -10.68 -11.99
CA GLU A 72 5.25 -10.46 -13.16
C GLU A 72 3.92 -9.81 -12.78
N GLN A 73 3.27 -10.28 -11.71
CA GLN A 73 2.05 -9.67 -11.19
C GLN A 73 2.30 -8.23 -10.74
N LEU A 74 3.39 -7.98 -10.03
CA LEU A 74 3.74 -6.63 -9.56
C LEU A 74 4.03 -5.68 -10.74
N LEU A 75 4.75 -6.13 -11.75
CA LEU A 75 5.02 -5.35 -12.96
C LEU A 75 3.73 -5.07 -13.76
N ALA A 76 2.82 -6.04 -13.84
CA ALA A 76 1.54 -5.85 -14.50
C ALA A 76 0.67 -4.78 -13.80
N VAL A 77 0.69 -4.77 -12.47
CA VAL A 77 0.05 -3.69 -11.67
C VAL A 77 0.66 -2.34 -12.01
N GLU A 78 1.99 -2.21 -11.99
CA GLU A 78 2.67 -0.94 -12.29
C GLU A 78 2.38 -0.44 -13.71
N ALA A 79 2.36 -1.34 -14.71
CA ALA A 79 2.05 -1.00 -16.10
C ALA A 79 0.57 -0.67 -16.32
N GLY A 80 -0.31 -1.13 -15.44
CA GLY A 80 -1.77 -0.94 -15.49
C GLY A 80 -2.26 0.31 -14.76
N ALA A 81 -1.58 0.70 -13.67
CA ALA A 81 -2.11 1.64 -12.70
C ALA A 81 -2.43 3.03 -13.28
N THR A 82 -1.73 3.50 -14.31
CA THR A 82 -2.03 4.81 -14.92
C THR A 82 -3.35 4.87 -15.69
N ARG A 83 -3.99 3.71 -15.92
CA ARG A 83 -5.32 3.59 -16.53
C ARG A 83 -6.41 3.30 -15.49
N ALA A 84 -6.05 3.20 -14.22
CA ALA A 84 -6.99 2.97 -13.13
C ALA A 84 -7.91 4.18 -12.95
N LYS A 85 -9.08 3.97 -12.34
CA LYS A 85 -10.11 4.99 -12.14
C LYS A 85 -9.56 6.20 -11.39
N ASP A 86 -8.71 5.96 -10.40
CA ASP A 86 -8.28 7.00 -9.46
C ASP A 86 -6.93 7.65 -9.84
N HIS A 87 -6.33 7.22 -10.96
CA HIS A 87 -5.08 7.80 -11.44
C HIS A 87 -5.26 9.26 -11.89
N GLY A 88 -4.43 10.15 -11.36
CA GLY A 88 -4.52 11.59 -11.60
C GLY A 88 -5.60 12.30 -10.76
N LEU A 89 -6.33 11.57 -9.92
CA LEU A 89 -7.30 12.10 -8.97
C LEU A 89 -6.79 11.84 -7.55
N GLU A 90 -7.19 10.73 -6.93
CA GLU A 90 -6.79 10.37 -5.57
C GLU A 90 -5.37 9.80 -5.51
N VAL A 91 -4.90 9.21 -6.62
CA VAL A 91 -3.60 8.56 -6.77
C VAL A 91 -2.76 9.25 -7.84
N LEU A 92 -1.62 9.82 -7.44
CA LEU A 92 -0.73 10.57 -8.32
C LEU A 92 0.40 9.72 -8.93
N GLY A 93 0.64 8.51 -8.41
CA GLY A 93 1.60 7.57 -9.01
C GLY A 93 2.14 6.54 -8.03
N LEU A 94 2.52 5.38 -8.57
CA LEU A 94 3.14 4.30 -7.80
C LEU A 94 4.65 4.51 -7.68
N VAL A 95 5.19 4.11 -6.53
CA VAL A 95 6.64 4.08 -6.27
C VAL A 95 7.03 2.77 -5.59
N ARG A 96 8.18 2.21 -6.01
CA ARG A 96 8.85 1.12 -5.30
C ARG A 96 9.66 1.71 -4.14
N VAL A 97 9.63 1.02 -3.00
CA VAL A 97 10.45 1.39 -1.84
C VAL A 97 11.87 0.89 -2.08
N PRO A 98 12.91 1.74 -2.06
CA PRO A 98 14.29 1.29 -2.11
C PRO A 98 14.60 0.56 -0.79
N LEU A 99 14.97 -0.72 -0.85
CA LEU A 99 15.31 -1.51 0.34
C LEU A 99 16.82 -1.53 0.66
N TYR A 100 17.61 -0.83 -0.14
CA TYR A 100 19.05 -0.68 0.04
C TYR A 100 19.40 0.65 0.71
N THR A 101 20.61 0.72 1.27
CA THR A 101 21.26 1.98 1.64
C THR A 101 22.50 2.16 0.76
N LEU A 102 22.65 3.35 0.17
CA LEU A 102 23.81 3.68 -0.65
C LEU A 102 25.06 3.87 0.21
N ARG A 103 26.24 3.92 -0.44
CA ARG A 103 27.54 4.00 0.24
C ARG A 103 27.75 5.28 1.07
N ASP A 104 26.99 6.33 0.77
CA ASP A 104 26.98 7.58 1.54
C ASP A 104 26.27 7.43 2.91
N GLY A 105 25.63 6.29 3.16
CA GLY A 105 24.88 6.01 4.38
C GLY A 105 23.52 6.70 4.45
N VAL A 106 23.13 7.46 3.43
CA VAL A 106 21.95 8.34 3.45
C VAL A 106 20.99 7.99 2.31
N GLY A 107 21.49 7.78 1.09
CA GLY A 107 20.67 7.48 -0.07
C GLY A 107 20.00 6.10 0.01
N GLY A 108 18.84 5.95 -0.63
CA GLY A 108 18.04 4.72 -0.60
C GLY A 108 16.94 4.76 0.47
N LEU A 109 16.81 3.69 1.26
CA LEU A 109 15.77 3.57 2.29
C LEU A 109 15.78 4.73 3.31
N PRO A 110 16.94 5.18 3.85
CA PRO A 110 16.94 6.26 4.83
C PRO A 110 16.32 7.55 4.26
N THR A 111 16.80 8.02 3.10
CA THR A 111 16.21 9.18 2.42
C THR A 111 14.73 8.97 2.07
N PHE A 112 14.34 7.76 1.66
CA PHE A 112 12.93 7.48 1.36
C PHE A 112 12.03 7.66 2.59
N LEU A 113 12.49 7.22 3.77
CA LEU A 113 11.75 7.33 5.03
C LEU A 113 11.64 8.75 5.60
N GLU A 114 12.35 9.72 5.01
CA GLU A 114 12.22 11.15 5.30
C GLU A 114 11.13 11.86 4.49
N ASN A 115 10.46 11.16 3.56
CA ASN A 115 9.28 11.69 2.88
C ASN A 115 8.09 11.84 3.84
N SER A 116 7.08 12.60 3.41
CA SER A 116 5.81 12.70 4.13
C SER A 116 4.96 11.45 3.92
N PHE A 117 4.55 10.79 5.01
CA PHE A 117 3.67 9.61 4.99
C PHE A 117 2.29 9.92 5.55
N ILE A 118 1.26 9.25 5.03
CA ILE A 118 -0.11 9.36 5.56
C ILE A 118 -0.27 8.47 6.81
N GLY A 119 -0.85 9.02 7.87
CA GLY A 119 -1.16 8.28 9.10
C GLY A 119 0.03 7.46 9.62
N SER A 120 -0.19 6.16 9.84
CA SER A 120 0.82 5.22 10.32
C SER A 120 1.53 4.44 9.19
N ALA A 121 1.45 4.89 7.94
CA ALA A 121 1.98 4.14 6.79
C ALA A 121 3.51 3.92 6.87
N ARG A 122 4.26 4.87 7.45
CA ARG A 122 5.70 4.71 7.69
C ARG A 122 6.00 3.57 8.66
N ASP A 123 5.25 3.50 9.76
CA ASP A 123 5.43 2.45 10.78
C ASP A 123 5.01 1.08 10.24
N GLN A 124 3.89 1.03 9.51
CA GLN A 124 3.42 -0.17 8.80
C GLN A 124 4.39 -0.66 7.73
N LEU A 125 5.16 0.24 7.10
CA LEU A 125 6.24 -0.15 6.19
C LEU A 125 7.41 -0.82 6.93
N LEU A 126 7.75 -0.32 8.12
CA LEU A 126 8.90 -0.78 8.89
C LEU A 126 8.63 -2.07 9.67
N GLU A 127 7.39 -2.31 10.10
CA GLU A 127 7.02 -3.49 10.90
C GLU A 127 7.40 -4.83 10.20
N PRO A 128 7.11 -5.07 8.90
CA PRO A 128 7.52 -6.29 8.22
C PRO A 128 9.02 -6.36 7.92
N LEU A 129 9.71 -5.22 7.79
CA LEU A 129 11.14 -5.15 7.46
C LEU A 129 12.03 -5.50 8.66
N HIS A 130 11.53 -5.30 9.88
CA HIS A 130 12.23 -5.67 11.11
C HIS A 130 11.86 -7.07 11.64
N GLY A 131 10.91 -7.77 10.99
CA GLY A 131 10.55 -9.14 11.34
C GLY A 131 11.63 -10.15 10.91
N PRO A 132 11.79 -11.29 11.62
CA PRO A 132 12.68 -12.35 11.15
C PRO A 132 12.23 -12.81 9.76
N MET A 133 13.16 -12.88 8.80
CA MET A 133 12.93 -13.60 7.55
C MET A 133 12.54 -15.02 7.91
N LYS A 134 11.27 -15.38 7.71
CA LYS A 134 10.86 -16.79 7.77
C LYS A 134 11.51 -17.48 6.56
N THR A 135 12.65 -18.12 6.81
CA THR A 135 13.32 -19.07 5.92
C THR A 135 12.49 -20.33 5.75
#